data_AF-A0AAX4HQS2-F1
#
_entry.id   AF-A0AAX4HQS2-F1
#
_cell.length_a   1.000
_cell.length_b   1.000
_cell.length_c   1.000
_cell.angle_alpha   90.00
_cell.angle_beta   90.00
_cell.angle_gamma   90.00
#
_symmetry.space_group_name_H-M   'P 1'
#
loop_
_entity.id
_entity.type
_entity.pdbx_description
1 polymer ?
#
loop_
_entity_poly.entity_id
_entity_poly.type
_entity_poly.pdbx_seq_one_letter_code
_entity_poly.pdbx_strand_id
1 'polypeptide(L)'
;MKDQDQESGQALIELIIFLPLLFTLYTVISGFANAINGSINQQKVTRAYFYYRVQNNSTIPKPDPSPAPYESWSRFGMFFIGWKLEFQNGEQPVMPCYRISIPLASAPTDKCEDQYTDTNTLFIRVGTVYGMCGATFVNLNRSTYFAPDATGMSFREVVDPGSCLIQ
;
A
#
# COMPACT_ATOMS: atom_id res chain seq x y z
N MET A 1 -17.74 8.06 61.81
CA MET A 1 -18.31 7.24 60.72
C MET A 1 -18.88 8.17 59.67
N LYS A 2 -18.01 8.73 58.82
CA LYS A 2 -18.32 9.48 57.60
C LYS A 2 -17.09 9.21 56.72
N ASP A 3 -17.31 8.81 55.47
CA ASP A 3 -16.31 8.42 54.44
C ASP A 3 -16.31 6.94 54.00
N GLN A 4 -17.45 6.23 54.01
CA GLN A 4 -17.59 4.98 53.24
C GLN A 4 -18.67 5.02 52.14
N ASP A 5 -19.53 6.04 52.13
CA ASP A 5 -20.67 6.10 51.18
C ASP A 5 -20.36 6.86 49.87
N GLN A 6 -19.23 7.57 49.75
CA GLN A 6 -18.87 8.32 48.54
C GLN A 6 -18.11 7.49 47.49
N GLU A 7 -17.41 6.44 47.89
CA GLU A 7 -16.58 5.60 47.00
C GLU A 7 -17.42 4.55 46.22
N SER A 8 -18.52 4.06 46.81
CA SER A 8 -19.31 2.98 46.20
C SER A 8 -20.11 3.41 44.96
N GLY A 9 -20.45 4.70 44.84
CA GLY A 9 -21.11 5.27 43.65
C GLY A 9 -20.11 5.69 42.57
N GLN A 10 -18.90 6.08 42.96
CA GLN A 10 -17.84 6.52 42.06
C GLN A 10 -17.40 5.40 41.12
N ALA A 11 -17.19 4.19 41.65
CA ALA A 11 -16.81 3.03 40.84
C ALA A 11 -17.86 2.67 39.76
N LEU A 12 -19.15 2.90 40.03
CA LEU A 12 -20.22 2.60 39.09
C LEU A 12 -20.30 3.66 37.98
N ILE A 13 -20.11 4.94 38.32
CA ILE A 13 -20.01 6.04 37.34
C ILE A 13 -18.75 5.87 36.47
N GLU A 14 -17.63 5.52 37.10
CA GLU A 14 -16.35 5.25 36.44
C GLU A 14 -16.47 4.10 35.44
N LEU A 15 -17.16 3.01 35.80
CA LEU A 15 -17.46 1.91 34.90
C LEU A 15 -18.34 2.33 33.71
N ILE A 16 -19.39 3.12 33.95
CA ILE A 16 -20.29 3.62 32.88
C ILE A 16 -19.52 4.47 31.86
N ILE A 17 -18.50 5.22 32.30
CA ILE A 17 -17.70 6.08 31.43
C ILE A 17 -16.59 5.27 30.73
N PHE A 18 -15.87 4.40 31.44
CA PHE A 18 -14.74 3.68 30.86
C PHE A 18 -15.14 2.53 29.95
N LEU A 19 -16.26 1.86 30.20
CA LEU A 19 -16.66 0.70 29.42
C LEU A 19 -16.94 1.04 27.93
N PRO A 20 -17.68 2.12 27.59
CA PRO A 20 -17.80 2.60 26.21
C PRO A 20 -16.45 3.00 25.57
N LEU A 21 -15.54 3.60 26.36
CA LEU A 21 -14.21 3.97 25.89
C LEU A 21 -13.38 2.73 25.53
N LEU A 22 -13.40 1.71 26.38
CA LEU A 22 -12.72 0.43 26.15
C LEU A 22 -13.27 -0.27 24.91
N PHE A 23 -14.58 -0.28 24.72
CA PHE A 23 -15.18 -0.84 23.51
C PHE A 23 -14.77 -0.07 22.25
N THR A 24 -14.76 1.26 22.31
CA THR A 24 -14.29 2.10 21.22
C THR A 24 -12.84 1.77 20.87
N LEU A 25 -11.95 1.73 21.87
CA LEU A 25 -10.56 1.37 21.66
C LEU A 25 -10.40 -0.03 21.06
N TYR A 26 -11.14 -1.02 21.58
CA TYR A 26 -11.14 -2.38 21.07
C TYR A 26 -11.55 -2.46 19.60
N THR A 27 -12.64 -1.78 19.22
CA THR A 27 -13.12 -1.77 17.84
C THR A 27 -12.14 -1.13 16.87
N VAL A 28 -11.48 -0.05 17.30
CA VAL A 28 -10.43 0.63 16.52
C VAL A 28 -9.23 -0.30 16.35
N ILE A 29 -8.71 -0.89 17.43
CA ILE A 29 -7.58 -1.83 17.39
C ILE A 29 -7.91 -3.02 16.48
N SER A 30 -9.12 -3.58 16.58
CA SER A 30 -9.56 -4.69 15.74
C SER A 30 -9.57 -4.31 14.25
N GLY A 31 -10.03 -3.11 13.91
CA GLY A 31 -9.99 -2.59 12.54
C GLY A 31 -8.57 -2.51 11.97
N PHE A 32 -7.63 -1.95 12.75
CA PHE A 32 -6.21 -1.90 12.37
C PHE A 32 -5.58 -3.30 12.26
N ALA A 33 -5.89 -4.20 13.20
CA ALA A 33 -5.37 -5.57 13.19
C ALA A 33 -5.78 -6.32 11.92
N ASN A 34 -7.03 -6.16 11.47
CA ASN A 34 -7.51 -6.74 10.21
C ASN A 34 -6.76 -6.17 9.00
N ALA A 35 -6.53 -4.86 8.95
CA ALA A 35 -5.78 -4.22 7.87
C ALA A 35 -4.31 -4.70 7.81
N ILE A 36 -3.68 -4.86 8.97
CA ILE A 36 -2.30 -5.37 9.10
C ILE A 36 -2.23 -6.84 8.64
N ASN A 37 -3.13 -7.69 9.12
CA ASN A 37 -3.13 -9.10 8.75
C ASN A 37 -3.35 -9.27 7.23
N GLY A 38 -4.32 -8.54 6.69
CA GLY A 38 -4.59 -8.53 5.27
C GLY A 38 -3.38 -8.08 4.44
N SER A 39 -2.69 -7.01 4.85
CA SER A 39 -1.49 -6.52 4.13
C SER A 39 -0.31 -7.48 4.18
N ILE A 40 -0.11 -8.19 5.29
CA ILE A 40 0.93 -9.23 5.41
C ILE A 40 0.67 -10.37 4.42
N ASN A 41 -0.58 -10.81 4.29
CA ASN A 41 -0.92 -11.88 3.36
C ASN A 41 -0.79 -11.41 1.90
N GLN A 42 -1.19 -10.17 1.60
CA GLN A 42 -0.96 -9.56 0.29
C GLN A 42 0.54 -9.50 -0.04
N GLN A 43 1.40 -9.10 0.90
CA GLN A 43 2.85 -9.07 0.73
C GLN A 43 3.41 -10.44 0.38
N LYS A 44 3.00 -11.50 1.12
CA LYS A 44 3.45 -12.87 0.87
C LYS A 44 3.10 -13.34 -0.54
N VAL A 45 1.86 -13.11 -0.97
CA VAL A 45 1.41 -13.53 -2.31
C VAL A 45 2.06 -12.70 -3.40
N THR A 46 2.13 -11.37 -3.24
CA THR A 46 2.77 -10.47 -4.22
C THR A 46 4.24 -10.82 -4.40
N ARG A 47 4.95 -11.11 -3.30
CA ARG A 47 6.33 -11.60 -3.31
C ARG A 47 6.47 -12.95 -4.01
N ALA A 48 5.63 -13.92 -3.67
CA ALA A 48 5.67 -15.24 -4.30
C ALA A 48 5.42 -15.15 -5.81
N TYR A 49 4.44 -14.33 -6.22
CA TYR A 49 4.14 -14.09 -7.61
C TYR A 49 5.29 -13.38 -8.36
N PHE A 50 5.92 -12.39 -7.72
CA PHE A 50 7.12 -11.75 -8.27
C PHE A 50 8.21 -12.78 -8.54
N TYR A 51 8.57 -13.61 -7.55
CA TYR A 51 9.59 -14.65 -7.74
C TYR A 51 9.21 -15.69 -8.80
N TYR A 52 7.94 -16.07 -8.86
CA TYR A 52 7.43 -16.94 -9.92
C TYR A 52 7.56 -16.31 -11.32
N ARG A 53 7.41 -15.00 -11.45
CA ARG A 53 7.56 -14.29 -12.73
C ARG A 53 9.02 -14.07 -13.12
N VAL A 54 9.90 -13.91 -12.13
CA VAL A 54 11.34 -13.68 -12.38
C VAL A 54 12.14 -14.96 -12.51
N GLN A 55 11.66 -16.09 -11.99
CA GLN A 55 12.33 -17.38 -12.14
C GLN A 55 12.47 -17.71 -13.64
N ASN A 56 13.69 -18.02 -14.08
CA ASN A 56 14.05 -18.32 -15.47
C ASN A 56 14.00 -17.16 -16.46
N ASN A 57 13.84 -15.91 -16.00
CA ASN A 57 13.99 -14.76 -16.88
C ASN A 57 15.46 -14.31 -16.93
N SER A 58 16.18 -14.67 -17.99
CA SER A 58 17.59 -14.32 -18.22
C SER A 58 17.82 -12.85 -18.55
N THR A 59 16.76 -12.10 -18.86
CA THR A 59 16.84 -10.66 -19.17
C THR A 59 16.73 -9.77 -17.94
N ILE A 60 16.44 -10.36 -16.76
CA ILE A 60 16.46 -9.61 -15.50
C ILE A 60 17.91 -9.27 -15.20
N PRO A 61 18.23 -7.97 -15.09
CA PRO A 61 19.60 -7.54 -14.97
C PRO A 61 20.24 -8.14 -13.72
N LYS A 62 21.31 -8.91 -13.93
CA LYS A 62 22.27 -9.22 -12.88
C LYS A 62 23.21 -8.03 -12.76
N PRO A 63 23.64 -7.65 -11.55
CA PRO A 63 24.69 -6.65 -11.39
C PRO A 63 25.97 -7.23 -11.99
N ASP A 64 26.25 -6.90 -13.26
CA ASP A 64 27.52 -7.20 -13.93
C ASP A 64 28.32 -5.89 -14.01
N PRO A 65 29.46 -5.79 -13.30
CA PRO A 65 30.21 -4.55 -13.20
C PRO A 65 31.08 -4.22 -14.44
N SER A 66 31.12 -5.04 -15.50
CA SER A 66 31.96 -4.74 -16.67
C SER A 66 31.64 -5.60 -17.92
N PRO A 67 31.64 -5.04 -19.15
CA PRO A 67 31.88 -3.65 -19.53
C PRO A 67 30.57 -2.84 -19.58
N ALA A 68 30.71 -1.51 -19.52
CA ALA A 68 29.61 -0.58 -19.29
C ALA A 68 28.52 -0.70 -20.39
N PRO A 69 27.32 -1.21 -20.06
CA PRO A 69 26.30 -1.58 -21.04
C PRO A 69 25.57 -0.38 -21.66
N TYR A 70 26.08 0.84 -21.46
CA TYR A 70 25.26 2.03 -21.62
C TYR A 70 25.05 2.53 -23.07
N GLU A 71 25.71 1.92 -24.05
CA GLU A 71 25.67 2.38 -25.44
C GLU A 71 24.57 1.72 -26.30
N SER A 72 24.08 0.54 -25.92
CA SER A 72 23.15 -0.25 -26.74
C SER A 72 21.73 -0.36 -26.18
N TRP A 73 21.55 -0.12 -24.89
CA TRP A 73 20.25 -0.11 -24.23
C TRP A 73 19.47 1.19 -24.46
N SER A 74 18.19 1.03 -24.72
CA SER A 74 17.16 2.06 -24.79
C SER A 74 16.51 2.28 -23.42
N ARG A 75 16.35 1.21 -22.63
CA ARG A 75 15.66 1.22 -21.32
C ARG A 75 16.24 0.16 -20.38
N PHE A 76 16.40 0.53 -19.11
CA PHE A 76 16.78 -0.36 -18.02
C PHE A 76 16.14 0.18 -16.77
N GLY A 77 15.30 -0.63 -16.15
CA GLY A 77 14.63 -0.27 -14.92
C GLY A 77 14.48 -1.47 -14.02
N MET A 78 14.16 -1.15 -12.77
CA MET A 78 13.75 -2.13 -11.79
C MET A 78 12.22 -2.11 -11.74
N PHE A 79 11.59 -3.28 -11.91
CA PHE A 79 10.13 -3.40 -11.86
C PHE A 79 9.64 -3.89 -10.50
N PHE A 80 8.42 -3.49 -10.18
CA PHE A 80 7.68 -3.99 -9.04
C PHE A 80 6.27 -4.39 -9.45
N ILE A 81 5.68 -5.29 -8.68
CA ILE A 81 4.30 -5.73 -8.85
C ILE A 81 3.49 -5.18 -7.67
N GLY A 82 2.36 -4.58 -7.98
CA GLY A 82 1.39 -4.10 -7.00
C GLY A 82 0.22 -5.07 -6.82
N TRP A 83 -0.30 -5.13 -5.60
CA TRP A 83 -1.56 -5.79 -5.29
C TRP A 83 -2.74 -4.85 -5.56
N LYS A 84 -3.81 -5.37 -6.15
CA LYS A 84 -5.08 -4.66 -6.36
C LYS A 84 -6.25 -5.64 -6.26
N LEU A 85 -7.43 -5.14 -5.91
CA LEU A 85 -8.66 -5.92 -6.00
C LEU A 85 -9.15 -5.97 -7.45
N GLU A 86 -9.24 -4.79 -8.07
CA GLU A 86 -9.75 -4.62 -9.42
C GLU A 86 -9.13 -3.41 -10.12
N PHE A 87 -9.47 -3.20 -11.39
CA PHE A 87 -9.19 -1.96 -12.10
C PHE A 87 -10.49 -1.20 -12.31
N GLN A 88 -10.57 0.05 -11.84
CA GLN A 88 -11.60 0.98 -12.26
C GLN A 88 -11.30 1.47 -13.68
N ASN A 89 -12.32 1.44 -14.54
CA ASN A 89 -12.25 1.83 -15.94
C ASN A 89 -11.11 1.14 -16.72
N GLY A 90 -10.68 -0.06 -16.29
CA GLY A 90 -9.58 -0.81 -16.89
C GLY A 90 -8.17 -0.27 -16.63
N GLU A 91 -8.04 0.88 -15.98
CA GLU A 91 -6.76 1.60 -15.90
C GLU A 91 -6.28 1.91 -14.48
N GLN A 92 -7.18 2.18 -13.54
CA GLN A 92 -6.83 2.64 -12.19
C GLN A 92 -6.94 1.49 -11.18
N PRO A 93 -5.83 1.07 -10.53
CA PRO A 93 -5.88 -0.02 -9.57
C PRO A 93 -6.61 0.41 -8.29
N VAL A 94 -7.63 -0.35 -7.88
CA VAL A 94 -8.33 -0.15 -6.61
C VAL A 94 -7.60 -0.90 -5.51
N MET A 95 -7.18 -0.17 -4.48
CA MET A 95 -6.49 -0.75 -3.32
C MET A 95 -7.48 -1.48 -2.40
N PRO A 96 -7.05 -2.60 -1.79
CA PRO A 96 -7.81 -3.22 -0.72
C PRO A 96 -8.10 -2.26 0.43
N CYS A 97 -9.26 -2.48 1.03
CA CYS A 97 -9.81 -1.56 1.99
C CYS A 97 -10.35 -2.25 3.23
N TYR A 98 -10.09 -1.65 4.38
CA TYR A 98 -10.52 -2.13 5.69
C TYR A 98 -11.30 -1.04 6.40
N ARG A 99 -12.55 -1.33 6.76
CA ARG A 99 -13.40 -0.40 7.50
C ARG A 99 -13.10 -0.47 8.98
N ILE A 100 -12.87 0.69 9.59
CA ILE A 100 -12.85 0.87 11.04
C ILE A 100 -14.28 1.14 11.49
N SER A 101 -14.79 0.29 12.38
CA SER A 101 -16.08 0.52 13.02
C SER A 101 -15.84 1.35 14.28
N ILE A 102 -16.21 2.63 14.26
CA ILE A 102 -16.18 3.47 15.46
C ILE A 102 -17.60 3.49 16.05
N PRO A 103 -17.81 3.04 17.30
CA PRO A 103 -19.09 3.15 17.99
C PRO A 103 -19.55 4.60 18.01
N LEU A 104 -20.85 4.85 17.74
CA LEU A 104 -21.50 6.17 17.78
C LEU A 104 -21.04 7.17 16.70
N ALA A 105 -20.08 6.85 15.84
CA ALA A 105 -19.77 7.65 14.67
C ALA A 105 -20.82 7.43 13.59
N SER A 106 -21.32 8.51 12.98
CA SER A 106 -22.18 8.43 11.80
C SER A 106 -21.46 7.62 10.72
N ALA A 107 -22.14 6.63 10.14
CA ALA A 107 -21.58 5.91 8.99
C ALA A 107 -21.31 6.93 7.87
N PRO A 108 -20.07 7.12 7.43
CA PRO A 108 -19.78 7.92 6.25
C PRO A 108 -20.56 7.30 5.08
N THR A 109 -21.10 8.14 4.21
CA THR A 109 -21.63 7.71 2.92
C THR A 109 -20.53 7.23 1.98
N ASP A 110 -19.26 7.41 2.36
CA ASP A 110 -18.09 6.99 1.60
C ASP A 110 -18.15 5.50 1.28
N LYS A 111 -18.00 5.20 0.00
CA LYS A 111 -17.66 3.85 -0.45
C LYS A 111 -16.16 3.73 -0.52
N CYS A 112 -15.67 2.52 -0.34
CA CYS A 112 -14.23 2.37 -0.33
C CYS A 112 -13.60 2.40 -1.73
N GLU A 113 -14.38 2.13 -2.77
CA GLU A 113 -13.89 2.24 -4.14
C GLU A 113 -13.75 3.70 -4.61
N ASP A 114 -14.47 4.64 -3.98
CA ASP A 114 -14.52 6.03 -4.42
C ASP A 114 -13.27 6.82 -3.99
N GLN A 115 -12.97 7.95 -4.64
CA GLN A 115 -11.90 8.84 -4.16
C GLN A 115 -12.34 9.52 -2.86
N TYR A 116 -11.37 9.84 -1.98
CA TYR A 116 -11.67 10.60 -0.78
C TYR A 116 -12.16 12.00 -1.18
N THR A 117 -13.39 12.33 -0.81
CA THR A 117 -13.97 13.67 -0.99
C THR A 117 -13.66 14.58 0.19
N ASP A 118 -13.47 14.00 1.37
CA ASP A 118 -13.19 14.69 2.63
C ASP A 118 -11.92 14.16 3.31
N THR A 119 -11.38 14.93 4.26
CA THR A 119 -10.21 14.55 5.07
C THR A 119 -10.53 13.49 6.12
N ASN A 120 -11.81 13.22 6.39
CA ASN A 120 -12.25 12.27 7.38
C ASN A 120 -12.73 11.00 6.68
N THR A 121 -12.12 9.85 7.01
CA THR A 121 -12.56 8.56 6.48
C THR A 121 -12.51 7.48 7.57
N LEU A 122 -13.43 6.52 7.49
CA LEU A 122 -13.42 5.31 8.33
C LEU A 122 -12.70 4.14 7.64
N PHE A 123 -11.99 4.39 6.56
CA PHE A 123 -11.34 3.35 5.78
C PHE A 123 -9.82 3.44 5.82
N ILE A 124 -9.19 2.28 5.99
CA ILE A 124 -7.75 2.11 5.81
C ILE A 124 -7.55 1.46 4.44
N ARG A 125 -6.92 2.19 3.52
CA ARG A 125 -6.48 1.65 2.23
C ARG A 125 -5.03 1.20 2.35
N VAL A 126 -4.78 -0.05 2.02
CA VAL A 126 -3.44 -0.61 2.07
C VAL A 126 -2.96 -0.94 0.66
N GLY A 127 -1.99 -0.17 0.19
CA GLY A 127 -1.26 -0.46 -1.04
C GLY A 127 -0.08 -1.38 -0.74
N THR A 128 -0.11 -2.59 -1.30
CA THR A 128 1.02 -3.52 -1.22
C THR A 128 1.74 -3.54 -2.56
N VAL A 129 3.06 -3.34 -2.53
CA VAL A 129 3.94 -3.49 -3.69
C VAL A 129 5.14 -4.34 -3.31
N TYR A 130 5.63 -5.14 -4.26
CA TYR A 130 6.84 -5.93 -4.08
C TYR A 130 7.64 -5.98 -5.38
N GLY A 131 8.94 -5.72 -5.27
CA GLY A 131 9.87 -5.84 -6.37
C GLY A 131 11.19 -5.15 -6.06
N MET A 132 11.94 -4.88 -7.12
CA MET A 132 13.17 -4.12 -7.00
C MET A 132 12.81 -2.63 -7.11
N CYS A 133 12.92 -1.88 -6.02
CA CYS A 133 12.76 -0.43 -6.05
C CYS A 133 14.07 0.19 -6.54
N GLY A 134 14.00 0.82 -7.71
CA GLY A 134 15.18 1.32 -8.37
C GLY A 134 14.88 2.43 -9.34
N ALA A 135 15.92 3.19 -9.67
CA ALA A 135 15.84 4.12 -10.78
C ALA A 135 15.59 3.35 -12.08
N THR A 136 14.49 3.68 -12.76
CA THR A 136 14.33 3.33 -14.17
C THR A 136 14.99 4.41 -14.98
N PHE A 137 15.88 4.01 -15.85
CA PHE A 137 16.62 4.87 -16.72
C PHE A 137 16.17 4.65 -18.16
N VAL A 138 16.06 5.75 -18.90
CA VAL A 138 15.82 5.72 -20.33
C VAL A 138 16.94 6.45 -21.05
N ASN A 139 17.37 5.89 -22.17
CA ASN A 139 18.31 6.54 -23.07
C ASN A 139 17.52 7.29 -24.15
N LEU A 140 17.60 8.62 -24.12
CA LEU A 140 17.01 9.51 -25.12
C LEU A 140 18.13 10.37 -25.69
N ASN A 141 18.33 10.35 -27.00
CA ASN A 141 19.35 11.16 -27.68
C ASN A 141 20.77 11.00 -27.07
N ARG A 142 21.18 9.77 -26.75
CA ARG A 142 22.48 9.45 -26.11
C ARG A 142 22.68 10.05 -24.71
N SER A 143 21.59 10.50 -24.08
CA SER A 143 21.58 11.01 -22.71
C SER A 143 20.65 10.17 -21.85
N THR A 144 21.09 9.89 -20.62
CA THR A 144 20.35 9.03 -19.68
C THR A 144 19.48 9.89 -18.76
N TYR A 145 18.19 9.57 -18.66
CA TYR A 145 17.22 10.28 -17.81
C TYR A 145 16.58 9.33 -16.79
N PHE A 146 16.23 9.86 -15.62
CA PHE A 146 15.46 9.14 -14.60
C PHE A 146 13.96 9.18 -14.91
N ALA A 147 13.34 8.02 -15.03
CA ALA A 147 11.89 7.87 -15.16
C ALA A 147 11.20 7.74 -13.78
N PRO A 148 9.96 8.22 -13.61
CA PRO A 148 9.15 8.94 -14.60
C PRO A 148 9.41 10.46 -14.63
N ASP A 149 10.05 11.01 -13.58
CA ASP A 149 10.05 12.44 -13.28
C ASP A 149 10.85 13.31 -14.26
N ALA A 150 11.98 12.85 -14.80
CA ALA A 150 12.87 13.72 -15.58
C ALA A 150 12.33 14.06 -16.98
N THR A 151 11.29 13.37 -17.46
CA THR A 151 10.81 13.48 -18.86
C THR A 151 9.28 13.59 -18.98
N GLY A 152 8.54 13.69 -17.87
CA GLY A 152 7.08 13.70 -17.89
C GLY A 152 6.47 12.39 -18.41
N MET A 153 7.23 11.28 -18.30
CA MET A 153 6.78 9.96 -18.74
C MET A 153 5.69 9.43 -17.81
N SER A 154 4.79 8.61 -18.37
CA SER A 154 3.77 7.93 -17.58
C SER A 154 4.42 7.02 -16.55
N PHE A 155 3.83 6.94 -15.35
CA PHE A 155 4.25 5.97 -14.33
C PHE A 155 4.24 4.53 -14.88
N ARG A 156 3.41 4.25 -15.90
CA ARG A 156 3.37 2.98 -16.62
C ARG A 156 4.73 2.54 -17.16
N GLU A 157 5.58 3.47 -17.58
CA GLU A 157 6.92 3.18 -18.09
C GLU A 157 7.85 2.58 -17.02
N VAL A 158 7.51 2.73 -15.74
CA VAL A 158 8.26 2.16 -14.61
C VAL A 158 7.61 0.88 -14.09
N VAL A 159 6.29 0.79 -14.10
CA VAL A 159 5.55 -0.38 -13.59
C VAL A 159 5.30 -1.49 -14.61
N ASP A 160 5.44 -1.21 -15.91
CA ASP A 160 5.25 -2.23 -16.95
C ASP A 160 6.38 -3.27 -16.92
N PRO A 161 6.12 -4.58 -17.14
CA PRO A 161 7.18 -5.59 -17.20
C PRO A 161 8.27 -5.31 -18.24
N GLY A 162 7.95 -4.53 -19.29
CA GLY A 162 8.92 -4.08 -20.29
C GLY A 162 9.99 -3.13 -19.72
N SER A 163 9.73 -2.48 -18.58
CA SER A 163 10.71 -1.61 -17.90
C SER A 163 11.93 -2.38 -17.39
N CYS A 164 11.79 -3.69 -17.18
CA CYS A 164 12.86 -4.56 -16.70
C CYS A 164 13.66 -5.26 -17.79
N LEU A 165 13.25 -5.11 -19.04
CA LEU A 165 13.98 -5.67 -20.16
C LEU A 165 15.07 -4.70 -20.57
N ILE A 166 16.31 -5.19 -20.67
CA ILE A 166 17.36 -4.48 -21.40
C ILE A 166 16.99 -4.59 -22.88
N GLN A 167 16.45 -3.51 -23.44
CA GLN A 167 16.08 -3.40 -24.85
C GLN A 167 17.11 -2.59 -25.61
#